data_AF-A0A9W6J2Z8-F1
#
_entry.id   AF-A0A9W6J2Z8-F1
#
_cell.length_a   1.000
_cell.length_b   1.000
_cell.length_c   1.000
_cell.angle_alpha   90.00
_cell.angle_beta   90.00
_cell.angle_gamma   90.00
#
_symmetry.space_group_name_H-M   'P 1'
#
loop_
_entity.id
_entity.type
_entity.pdbx_description
1 polymer ?
#
loop_
_entity_poly.entity_id
_entity_poly.type
_entity_poly.pdbx_seq_one_letter_code
_entity_poly.pdbx_strand_id
1 'polypeptide(L)'
;MMLLILPSEAQARARSRAAYQAANLAALPGLVTRALWTWRAHPSDGRAALEIPGTPADAGLGLPPSVYEALLTADERVALVAMPPEWRIEPAP
;
A
#
# COMPACT_ATOMS: atom_id res chain seq x y z
N MET A 1 2.01 10.49 -1.13
CA MET A 1 1.22 9.25 -1.09
C MET A 1 0.77 8.92 -2.50
N MET A 2 0.96 7.68 -2.95
CA MET A 2 0.46 7.16 -4.24
C MET A 2 -0.53 6.02 -3.99
N LEU A 3 -1.36 5.73 -4.99
CA LEU A 3 -2.32 4.63 -4.97
C LEU A 3 -1.94 3.58 -6.00
N LEU A 4 -2.01 2.31 -5.60
CA LEU A 4 -2.03 1.17 -6.52
C LEU A 4 -3.47 0.64 -6.59
N ILE A 5 -4.16 0.85 -7.71
CA ILE A 5 -5.56 0.45 -7.89
C ILE A 5 -5.62 -1.02 -8.29
N LEU A 6 -6.40 -1.79 -7.53
CA LEU A 6 -6.59 -3.22 -7.68
C LEU A 6 -8.08 -3.53 -7.93
N PRO A 7 -8.38 -4.67 -8.58
CA PRO A 7 -9.75 -4.96 -9.01
C PRO A 7 -10.71 -5.25 -7.85
N SER A 8 -10.21 -5.60 -6.67
CA SER A 8 -11.03 -5.89 -5.49
C SER A 8 -10.27 -5.72 -4.18
N GLU A 9 -11.00 -5.53 -3.08
CA GLU A 9 -10.46 -5.48 -1.72
C GLU A 9 -9.66 -6.75 -1.37
N ALA A 10 -10.12 -7.90 -1.83
CA ALA A 10 -9.44 -9.18 -1.62
C ALA A 10 -8.04 -9.17 -2.25
N GLN A 11 -7.90 -8.61 -3.46
CA GLN A 11 -6.60 -8.48 -4.13
C GLN A 11 -5.70 -7.44 -3.45
N ALA A 12 -6.26 -6.30 -3.03
CA ALA A 12 -5.51 -5.31 -2.24
C ALA A 12 -4.95 -5.91 -0.94
N ARG A 13 -5.78 -6.64 -0.20
CA ARG A 13 -5.36 -7.34 1.03
C ARG A 13 -4.32 -8.42 0.76
N ALA A 14 -4.54 -9.26 -0.25
CA ALA A 14 -3.59 -10.30 -0.62
C ALA A 14 -2.23 -9.70 -1.02
N ARG A 15 -2.24 -8.59 -1.77
CA ARG A 15 -1.01 -7.94 -2.22
C ARG A 15 -0.24 -7.26 -1.08
N SER A 16 -0.94 -6.57 -0.19
CA SER A 16 -0.35 -6.01 1.03
C SER A 16 0.27 -7.11 1.91
N ARG A 17 -0.43 -8.25 2.06
CA ARG A 17 0.10 -9.42 2.79
C ARG A 17 1.34 -10.01 2.13
N ALA A 18 1.36 -10.13 0.80
CA ALA A 18 2.53 -10.62 0.07
C ALA A 18 3.74 -9.68 0.23
N ALA A 19 3.52 -8.37 0.19
CA ALA A 19 4.57 -7.39 0.43
C ALA A 19 5.11 -7.46 1.88
N TYR A 20 4.22 -7.64 2.86
CA TYR A 20 4.61 -7.84 4.26
C TYR A 20 5.49 -9.09 4.44
N GLN A 21 5.14 -10.20 3.77
CA GLN A 21 5.93 -11.42 3.78
C GLN A 21 7.29 -11.24 3.09
N ALA A 22 7.33 -10.58 1.93
CA ALA A 22 8.56 -10.33 1.18
C ALA A 22 9.53 -9.40 1.93
N ALA A 23 9.00 -8.41 2.65
CA ALA A 23 9.78 -7.52 3.51
C ALA A 23 10.37 -8.24 4.74
N ASN A 24 9.95 -9.49 5.02
CA ASN A 24 10.32 -10.26 6.20
C ASN A 24 10.18 -9.46 7.51
N LEU A 25 9.13 -8.62 7.61
CA LEU A 25 8.93 -7.72 8.75
C LEU A 25 8.79 -8.47 10.08
N ALA A 26 8.35 -9.72 10.05
CA ALA A 26 8.29 -10.59 11.22
C ALA A 26 9.67 -10.83 11.87
N ALA A 27 10.76 -10.67 11.12
CA ALA A 27 12.13 -10.79 11.63
C ALA A 27 12.68 -9.47 12.19
N LEU A 28 11.94 -8.35 12.10
CA LEU A 28 12.35 -7.06 12.62
C LEU A 28 11.71 -6.82 14.00
N PRO A 29 12.46 -7.02 15.12
CA PRO A 29 11.92 -6.79 16.45
C PRO A 29 11.57 -5.31 16.63
N GLY A 30 10.34 -5.03 17.07
CA GLY A 30 9.87 -3.67 17.39
C GLY A 30 8.96 -3.03 16.32
N LEU A 31 8.82 -3.62 15.14
CA LEU A 31 7.87 -3.15 14.11
C LEU A 31 6.48 -3.75 14.35
N VAL A 32 5.63 -3.01 15.08
CA VAL A 32 4.22 -3.35 15.34
C VAL A 32 3.32 -2.78 14.22
N THR A 33 3.68 -2.93 12.96
CA THR A 33 2.84 -2.43 11.87
C THR A 33 1.86 -3.52 11.42
N ARG A 34 0.60 -3.41 11.85
CA ARG A 34 -0.50 -4.32 11.48
C ARG A 34 -0.76 -4.40 9.96
N ALA A 35 -0.31 -3.43 9.18
CA ALA A 35 -0.34 -3.44 7.72
C ALA A 35 0.81 -2.58 7.16
N LEU A 36 1.60 -3.12 6.23
CA LEU A 36 2.64 -2.39 5.49
C LEU A 36 2.04 -1.28 4.63
N TRP A 37 0.96 -1.63 3.93
CA TRP A 37 0.17 -0.72 3.09
C TRP A 37 -1.29 -0.81 3.52
N THR A 38 -1.88 0.35 3.82
CA THR A 38 -3.32 0.46 4.06
C THR A 38 -4.05 0.29 2.74
N TRP A 39 -5.18 -0.40 2.75
CA TRP A 39 -6.05 -0.51 1.58
C TRP A 39 -7.35 0.25 1.83
N ARG A 40 -7.94 0.73 0.75
CA ARG A 40 -9.22 1.45 0.74
C ARG A 40 -10.11 0.91 -0.37
N ALA A 41 -11.39 0.69 -0.07
CA ALA A 41 -12.38 0.35 -1.09
C ALA A 41 -12.82 1.60 -1.86
N HIS A 42 -13.03 1.47 -3.16
CA HIS A 42 -13.66 2.49 -3.98
C HIS A 42 -15.16 2.57 -3.61
N PRO A 43 -15.73 3.78 -3.42
CA PRO A 43 -17.10 3.92 -2.93
C PRO A 43 -18.18 3.41 -3.89
N SER A 44 -17.88 3.27 -5.18
CA SER A 44 -18.93 3.05 -6.19
C SER A 44 -18.67 1.93 -7.21
N ASP A 45 -17.49 1.29 -7.19
CA ASP A 45 -17.06 0.45 -8.31
C ASP A 45 -16.45 -0.90 -7.88
N GLY A 46 -16.45 -1.22 -6.57
CA GLY A 46 -15.95 -2.50 -6.04
C GLY A 46 -14.42 -2.69 -6.10
N ARG A 47 -13.70 -1.81 -6.80
CA ARG A 47 -12.24 -1.72 -6.79
C ARG A 47 -11.70 -1.36 -5.41
N ALA A 48 -10.42 -1.62 -5.18
CA ALA A 48 -9.72 -1.16 -3.98
C ALA A 48 -8.35 -0.61 -4.33
N ALA A 49 -7.87 0.38 -3.60
CA ALA A 49 -6.54 0.93 -3.77
C ALA A 49 -5.67 0.60 -2.56
N LEU A 50 -4.40 0.29 -2.80
CA LEU A 50 -3.37 0.31 -1.77
C LEU A 50 -2.76 1.69 -1.68
N GLU A 51 -2.71 2.25 -0.48
CA GLU A 51 -2.02 3.48 -0.16
C GLU A 51 -0.54 3.15 0.01
N ILE A 52 0.27 3.60 -0.95
CA ILE A 52 1.71 3.38 -1.00
C ILE A 52 2.42 4.68 -0.61
N PRO A 53 3.07 4.72 0.56
CA PRO A 53 3.95 5.82 0.93
C PRO A 53 5.09 5.97 -0.10
N GLY A 54 5.47 7.22 -0.40
CA GLY A 54 6.53 7.48 -1.39
C GLY A 54 7.92 7.06 -0.90
N THR A 55 8.12 7.03 0.42
CA THR A 55 9.39 6.66 1.05
C THR A 55 9.17 5.67 2.18
N PRO A 56 10.19 4.86 2.55
CA PRO A 56 10.11 4.01 3.74
C PRO A 56 9.90 4.81 5.03
N ALA A 57 10.42 6.05 5.08
CA ALA A 57 10.22 6.96 6.22
C ALA A 57 8.74 7.36 6.36
N ASP A 58 8.06 7.69 5.26
CA ASP A 58 6.61 7.96 5.26
C ASP A 58 5.79 6.73 5.67
N ALA A 59 6.28 5.53 5.35
CA ALA A 59 5.65 4.29 5.77
C ALA A 59 5.83 4.00 7.28
N GLY A 60 6.70 4.75 7.97
CA GLY A 60 7.11 4.47 9.34
C GLY A 60 7.80 3.12 9.47
N LEU A 61 8.29 2.58 8.36
CA LEU A 61 8.97 1.30 8.30
C LEU A 61 10.46 1.62 8.41
N GLY A 62 11.12 1.08 9.43
CA GLY A 62 12.59 1.12 9.55
C GLY A 62 13.32 0.30 8.48
N LEU A 63 12.73 0.16 7.29
CA LEU A 63 13.27 -0.55 6.14
C LEU A 63 14.24 0.34 5.38
N PRO A 64 15.33 -0.22 4.85
CA PRO A 64 16.19 0.51 3.92
C PRO A 64 15.44 0.78 2.60
N PRO A 65 15.71 1.92 1.92
CA PRO A 65 15.02 2.31 0.68
C PRO A 65 14.98 1.22 -0.39
N SER A 66 16.11 0.53 -0.62
CA SER A 66 16.20 -0.51 -1.64
C SER A 66 15.30 -1.72 -1.36
N VAL A 67 15.06 -2.06 -0.09
CA VAL A 67 14.12 -3.14 0.28
C VAL A 67 12.70 -2.67 0.04
N TYR A 68 12.37 -1.43 0.43
CA TYR A 68 11.05 -0.84 0.24
C TYR A 68 10.66 -0.73 -1.25
N GLU A 69 11.58 -0.26 -2.09
CA GLU A 69 11.39 -0.16 -3.54
C GLU A 69 11.24 -1.53 -4.21
N ALA A 70 11.91 -2.56 -3.68
CA ALA A 70 11.79 -3.94 -4.15
C ALA A 70 10.45 -4.60 -3.78
N LEU A 71 9.68 -4.02 -2.85
CA LEU A 71 8.35 -4.54 -2.49
C LEU A 71 7.35 -4.36 -3.64
N LEU A 72 7.57 -3.39 -4.52
CA LEU A 72 6.79 -3.20 -5.74
C LEU A 72 7.50 -3.80 -6.95
N THR A 73 6.73 -4.51 -7.76
CA THR A 73 7.19 -4.91 -9.10
C THR A 73 7.37 -3.68 -9.99
N ALA A 74 8.10 -3.84 -11.10
CA ALA A 74 8.28 -2.76 -12.06
C ALA A 74 6.94 -2.28 -12.66
N ASP A 75 6.01 -3.20 -12.91
CA ASP A 75 4.67 -2.90 -13.42
C ASP A 75 3.84 -2.10 -12.40
N GLU A 76 3.87 -2.50 -11.13
CA GLU A 76 3.14 -1.79 -10.09
C GLU A 76 3.68 -0.38 -9.87
N ARG A 77 5.00 -0.17 -10.01
CA ARG A 77 5.60 1.16 -9.92
C ARG A 77 5.12 2.10 -11.02
N VAL A 78 4.94 1.61 -12.23
CA VAL A 78 4.38 2.43 -13.33
C VAL A 78 2.86 2.59 -13.22
N ALA A 79 2.18 1.64 -12.56
CA ALA A 79 0.75 1.70 -12.28
C ALA A 79 0.40 2.57 -11.05
N LEU A 80 1.39 3.09 -10.33
CA LEU A 80 1.15 4.03 -9.22
C LEU A 80 0.55 5.32 -9.77
N VAL A 81 -0.58 5.72 -9.20
CA VAL A 81 -1.25 6.97 -9.52
C VAL A 81 -1.24 7.90 -8.31
N ALA A 82 -1.15 9.21 -8.54
CA ALA A 82 -1.43 10.18 -7.49
C ALA A 82 -2.88 10.01 -7.02
N MET A 83 -3.15 10.16 -5.72
CA MET A 83 -4.48 9.95 -5.14
C MET A 83 -5.54 10.82 -5.84
N PRO A 84 -6.40 10.23 -6.69
CA PRO A 84 -7.42 10.98 -7.40
C PRO A 84 -8.51 11.45 -6.43
N PRO A 85 -9.24 12.53 -6.74
CA PRO A 85 -10.30 13.04 -5.88
C PRO A 85 -11.41 12.01 -5.63
N GLU A 86 -11.74 11.13 -6.59
CA GLU A 86 -12.75 10.06 -6.44
C GLU A 86 -12.38 9.01 -5.37
N TRP A 87 -11.11 8.92 -4.98
CA TRP A 87 -10.62 8.06 -3.90
C TRP A 87 -10.53 8.77 -2.55
N ARG A 88 -10.82 10.08 -2.50
CA ARG A 88 -10.95 10.82 -1.24
C ARG A 88 -12.31 10.46 -0.67
N ILE A 89 -12.30 9.76 0.47
CA ILE A 89 -13.48 9.68 1.32
C ILE A 89 -13.57 11.05 1.95
N GLU A 90 -14.38 11.95 1.40
CA GLU A 90 -14.76 13.15 2.14
C GLU A 90 -15.43 12.66 3.43
N PRO A 91 -15.00 13.14 4.61
CA PRO A 91 -15.79 12.90 5.81
C PRO A 91 -17.20 13.43 5.52
N ALA A 92 -18.20 12.57 5.67
CA ALA A 92 -19.59 13.01 5.56
C ALA A 92 -19.78 14.24 6.49
N PRO A 93 -20.46 15.31 6.02
CA PRO A 93 -20.67 16.52 6.80
C PRO A 93 -21.44 16.26 8.10
#